data_AF-A0A6N6VHL3-F1
#
_entry.id   AF-A0A6N6VHL3-F1
#
_cell.length_a   1.000
_cell.length_b   1.000
_cell.length_c   1.000
_cell.angle_alpha   90.00
_cell.angle_beta   90.00
_cell.angle_gamma   90.00
#
_symmetry.space_group_name_H-M   'P 1'
#
loop_
_entity.id
_entity.type
_entity.pdbx_description
1 polymer ?
#
loop_
_entity_poly.entity_id
_entity_poly.type
_entity_poly.pdbx_seq_one_letter_code
_entity_poly.pdbx_strand_id
1 'polypeptide(L)'
;MGLFSEIFIWWQGQTMGTRFYTWKKGRLVGTDSQGNRYFEAKDGARVGGYPRRWVLYNGLAEASRVPPEWHGWLHNTVDVPPTAEEYTAKPWQQAHRPNMTGTPLAYRPKGSIMRGGQRPKATGDYEPWRPE
;
A
#
# COMPACT_ATOMS: atom_id res chain seq x y z
N MET A 1 12.55 14.37 5.98
CA MET A 1 12.92 14.86 4.64
C MET A 1 13.43 16.28 4.74
N GLY A 2 14.51 16.60 4.05
CA GLY A 2 15.06 17.96 3.97
C GLY A 2 14.41 18.78 2.85
N LEU A 3 14.58 20.10 2.89
CA LEU A 3 13.97 21.03 1.93
C LEU A 3 14.34 20.73 0.46
N PHE A 4 15.60 20.37 0.18
CA PHE A 4 16.06 20.08 -1.19
C PHE A 4 15.46 18.78 -1.78
N SER A 5 15.25 17.75 -0.95
CA SER A 5 14.64 16.50 -1.41
C SER A 5 13.16 16.67 -1.78
N GLU A 6 12.43 17.58 -1.12
CA GLU A 6 11.01 17.83 -1.40
C GLU A 6 10.78 18.59 -2.73
N ILE A 7 11.82 19.21 -3.29
CA ILE A 7 11.80 19.91 -4.59
C ILE A 7 12.18 18.95 -5.72
N PHE A 8 13.30 18.24 -5.58
CA PHE A 8 13.90 17.47 -6.68
C PHE A 8 13.56 15.98 -6.67
N ILE A 9 13.11 15.44 -5.54
CA ILE A 9 12.80 14.01 -5.36
C ILE A 9 11.40 13.86 -4.76
N TRP A 10 10.44 14.58 -5.35
CA TRP A 10 9.07 14.65 -4.83
C TRP A 10 8.34 13.30 -4.85
N TRP A 11 8.81 12.31 -5.61
CA TRP A 11 8.29 10.94 -5.61
C TRP A 11 8.73 10.12 -4.39
N GLN A 12 9.74 10.55 -3.63
CA GLN A 12 10.19 9.91 -2.39
C GLN A 12 9.41 10.38 -1.14
N GLY A 13 8.33 11.15 -1.31
CA GLY A 13 7.50 11.57 -0.18
C GLY A 13 6.53 12.70 -0.52
N GLN A 14 6.39 13.65 0.41
CA GLN A 14 5.54 14.82 0.23
C GLN A 14 6.30 15.97 -0.45
N THR A 15 5.60 16.75 -1.27
CA THR A 15 6.14 18.04 -1.76
C THR A 15 6.07 19.11 -0.67
N MET A 16 6.85 20.19 -0.82
CA MET A 16 6.77 21.36 0.08
C MET A 16 5.35 21.95 0.13
N GLY A 17 4.65 22.00 -1.01
CA GLY A 17 3.27 22.48 -1.10
C GLY A 17 2.31 21.61 -0.29
N THR A 18 2.42 20.28 -0.44
CA THR A 18 1.65 19.31 0.36
C THR A 18 1.96 19.43 1.85
N ARG A 19 3.23 19.67 2.22
CA ARG A 19 3.64 19.87 3.61
C ARG A 19 3.01 21.12 4.22
N PHE A 20 3.06 22.24 3.52
CA PHE A 20 2.43 23.49 3.97
C PHE A 20 0.91 23.35 4.06
N TYR A 21 0.28 22.76 3.04
CA TYR A 21 -1.16 22.49 3.04
C TYR A 21 -1.56 21.61 4.23
N THR A 22 -0.84 20.52 4.46
CA THR A 22 -1.13 19.58 5.55
C THR A 22 -0.94 20.24 6.92
N TRP A 23 0.09 21.06 7.09
CA TRP A 23 0.29 21.81 8.33
C TRP A 23 -0.88 22.77 8.62
N LYS A 24 -1.32 23.52 7.60
CA LYS A 24 -2.40 24.50 7.75
C LYS A 24 -3.79 23.87 7.88
N LYS A 25 -4.06 22.80 7.13
CA LYS A 25 -5.42 22.26 6.93
C LYS A 25 -5.63 20.83 7.39
N GLY A 26 -4.57 20.06 7.63
CA GLY A 26 -4.66 18.65 8.00
C GLY A 26 -4.77 18.43 9.51
N ARG A 27 -5.71 17.58 9.92
CA ARG A 27 -5.78 16.94 11.23
C ARG A 27 -5.18 15.54 11.11
N LEU A 28 -4.18 15.23 11.93
CA LEU A 28 -3.61 13.89 11.97
C LEU A 28 -4.61 12.93 12.62
N VAL A 29 -4.99 11.87 11.91
CA VAL A 29 -5.95 10.85 12.36
C VAL A 29 -5.22 9.63 12.92
N GLY A 30 -4.09 9.25 12.32
CA GLY A 30 -3.28 8.13 12.78
C GLY A 30 -2.09 7.84 11.89
N THR A 31 -1.35 6.79 12.26
CA THR A 31 -0.18 6.27 11.52
C THR A 31 -0.34 4.76 11.37
N ASP A 32 0.05 4.20 10.23
CA ASP A 32 0.09 2.75 10.05
C ASP A 32 1.41 2.11 10.49
N SER A 33 1.49 0.78 10.38
CA SER A 33 2.68 -0.01 10.70
C SER A 33 3.89 0.27 9.80
N GLN A 34 3.69 0.84 8.61
CA GLN A 34 4.76 1.26 7.70
C GLN A 34 5.24 2.70 7.96
N GLY A 35 4.58 3.41 8.87
CA GLY A 35 4.87 4.81 9.20
C GLY A 35 4.18 5.81 8.26
N ASN A 36 3.28 5.39 7.38
CA ASN A 36 2.47 6.33 6.61
C ASN A 36 1.48 7.03 7.55
N ARG A 37 1.29 8.33 7.35
CA ARG A 37 0.45 9.17 8.22
C ARG A 37 -0.81 9.60 7.49
N TYR A 38 -1.94 9.50 8.15
CA TYR A 38 -3.26 9.73 7.57
C TYR A 38 -3.88 11.00 8.13
N PHE A 39 -4.43 11.82 7.23
CA PHE A 39 -4.96 13.14 7.54
C PHE A 39 -6.37 13.33 7.01
N GLU A 40 -7.13 14.15 7.72
CA GLU A 40 -8.43 14.65 7.31
C GLU A 40 -8.47 16.18 7.37
N ALA A 41 -9.24 16.83 6.50
CA ALA A 41 -9.37 18.27 6.50
C ALA A 41 -10.04 18.81 7.78
N LYS A 42 -9.39 19.77 8.46
CA LYS A 42 -9.89 20.44 9.67
C LYS A 42 -11.13 21.30 9.42
N ASP A 43 -11.22 21.89 8.23
CA ASP A 43 -12.25 22.86 7.85
C ASP A 43 -13.49 22.20 7.25
N GLY A 44 -13.63 20.88 7.37
CA GLY A 44 -14.75 20.15 6.79
C GLY A 44 -14.77 20.20 5.25
N ALA A 45 -13.64 20.55 4.61
CA ALA A 45 -13.56 20.60 3.17
C ALA A 45 -13.96 19.25 2.56
N ARG A 46 -14.89 19.30 1.60
CA ARG A 46 -15.39 18.12 0.88
C ARG A 46 -14.92 18.13 -0.56
N VAL A 47 -14.60 16.95 -1.07
CA VAL A 47 -14.27 16.71 -2.48
C VAL A 47 -15.24 15.65 -3.00
N GLY A 48 -16.03 15.99 -4.01
CA GLY A 48 -17.04 15.07 -4.55
C GLY A 48 -18.12 14.66 -3.54
N GLY A 49 -18.42 15.51 -2.54
CA GLY A 49 -19.39 15.23 -1.49
C GLY A 49 -18.83 14.52 -0.25
N TYR A 50 -17.60 14.00 -0.33
CA TYR A 50 -16.94 13.26 0.75
C TYR A 50 -15.93 14.11 1.52
N PRO A 51 -15.69 13.83 2.81
CA PRO A 51 -14.63 14.52 3.57
C PRO A 51 -13.28 14.31 2.89
N ARG A 52 -12.49 15.39 2.79
CA ARG A 52 -11.17 15.31 2.18
C ARG A 52 -10.20 14.57 3.11
N ARG A 53 -9.79 13.37 2.68
CA ARG A 53 -8.80 12.52 3.35
C ARG A 53 -7.57 12.32 2.46
N TRP A 54 -6.38 12.26 3.05
CA TRP A 54 -5.14 11.99 2.31
C TRP A 54 -4.12 11.29 3.18
N VAL A 55 -3.13 10.68 2.53
CA VAL A 55 -2.02 9.96 3.16
C VAL A 55 -0.69 10.66 2.82
N LEU A 56 0.21 10.70 3.79
CA LEU A 56 1.61 11.05 3.62
C LEU A 56 2.45 9.80 3.80
N TYR A 57 3.04 9.32 2.69
CA TYR A 57 3.88 8.12 2.69
C TYR A 57 5.20 8.34 3.41
N ASN A 58 5.66 7.26 4.05
CA ASN A 58 7.01 7.18 4.60
C ASN A 58 7.98 6.64 3.54
N GLY A 59 8.62 7.53 2.78
CA GLY A 59 9.47 7.18 1.65
C GLY A 59 8.70 7.15 0.32
N LEU A 60 9.05 6.21 -0.57
CA LEU A 60 8.48 6.11 -1.93
C LEU A 60 6.95 6.19 -1.92
N ALA A 61 6.41 7.17 -2.62
CA ALA A 61 4.96 7.36 -2.77
C ALA A 61 4.40 6.31 -3.73
N GLU A 62 3.78 5.27 -3.18
CA GLU A 62 3.19 4.16 -3.93
C GLU A 62 1.83 3.80 -3.32
N ALA A 63 0.79 3.74 -4.14
CA ALA A 63 -0.59 3.67 -3.67
C ALA A 63 -0.93 2.38 -2.93
N SER A 64 -0.35 1.24 -3.35
CA SER A 64 -0.59 -0.04 -2.70
C SER A 64 0.17 -0.23 -1.39
N ARG A 65 0.94 0.76 -0.92
CA ARG A 65 1.52 0.78 0.43
C ARG A 65 0.50 1.09 1.52
N VAL A 66 -0.69 1.60 1.16
CA VAL A 66 -1.78 1.79 2.10
C VAL A 66 -2.36 0.41 2.47
N PRO A 67 -2.31 0.01 3.76
CA PRO A 67 -2.83 -1.29 4.17
C PRO A 67 -4.36 -1.31 4.16
N PRO A 68 -4.99 -2.50 4.16
CA PRO A 68 -6.43 -2.64 3.96
C PRO A 68 -7.29 -1.86 4.96
N GLU A 69 -6.87 -1.81 6.22
CA GLU A 69 -7.58 -1.09 7.28
C GLU A 69 -7.68 0.41 6.96
N TRP A 70 -6.60 1.01 6.47
CA TRP A 70 -6.57 2.42 6.10
C TRP A 70 -7.15 2.67 4.71
N HIS A 71 -7.12 1.68 3.82
CA HIS A 71 -7.61 1.81 2.46
C HIS A 71 -9.11 2.11 2.42
N GLY A 72 -9.92 1.39 3.22
CA GLY A 72 -11.37 1.62 3.30
C GLY A 72 -11.71 3.01 3.81
N TRP A 73 -11.05 3.45 4.88
CA TRP A 73 -11.25 4.79 5.43
C TRP A 73 -10.80 5.89 4.47
N LEU A 74 -9.63 5.74 3.85
CA LEU A 74 -9.08 6.73 2.91
C LEU A 74 -10.00 6.95 1.70
N HIS A 75 -10.64 5.89 1.22
CA HIS A 75 -11.57 5.92 0.08
C HIS A 75 -13.03 6.16 0.47
N ASN A 76 -13.32 6.54 1.72
CA ASN A 76 -14.68 6.78 2.22
C ASN A 76 -15.62 5.58 2.06
N THR A 77 -15.07 4.35 2.06
CA THR A 77 -15.88 3.13 2.14
C THR A 77 -16.39 2.92 3.56
N VAL A 78 -15.61 3.35 4.55
CA VAL A 78 -15.98 3.37 5.97
C VAL A 78 -15.71 4.75 6.57
N ASP A 79 -16.55 5.14 7.53
CA ASP A 79 -16.42 6.43 8.21
C ASP A 79 -15.43 6.39 9.37
N VAL A 80 -15.34 5.25 10.04
CA VAL A 80 -14.51 5.05 11.23
C VAL A 80 -13.06 4.76 10.81
N PRO A 81 -12.06 5.49 11.36
CA PRO A 81 -10.66 5.17 11.09
C PRO A 81 -10.23 3.93 11.90
N PRO A 82 -9.20 3.19 11.43
CA PRO A 82 -8.68 2.03 12.16
C PRO A 82 -8.22 2.32 13.59
N THR A 83 -7.87 3.58 13.89
CA THR A 83 -7.48 4.01 15.23
C THR A 83 -8.63 4.06 16.24
N ALA A 84 -9.87 4.08 15.76
CA ALA A 84 -11.08 4.06 16.59
C ALA A 84 -11.77 2.68 16.60
N GLU A 85 -11.23 1.70 15.86
CA GLU A 85 -11.74 0.34 15.84
C GLU A 85 -10.91 -0.57 16.76
N GLU A 86 -11.58 -1.42 17.53
CA GLU A 86 -10.94 -2.52 18.25
C GLU A 86 -10.82 -3.74 17.33
N TYR A 87 -9.74 -3.79 16.55
CA TYR A 87 -9.49 -4.88 15.61
C TYR A 87 -8.41 -5.84 16.10
N THR A 88 -8.70 -7.15 16.02
CA THR A 88 -7.72 -8.22 16.26
C THR A 88 -7.52 -9.04 14.99
N ALA A 89 -6.27 -9.19 14.57
CA ALA A 89 -5.92 -9.99 13.39
C ALA A 89 -6.28 -11.46 13.57
N LYS A 90 -6.88 -12.06 12.54
CA LYS A 90 -7.23 -13.48 12.52
C LYS A 90 -5.99 -14.33 12.26
N PRO A 91 -5.91 -15.59 12.74
CA PRO A 91 -4.71 -16.41 12.62
C PRO A 91 -4.30 -16.73 11.17
N TRP A 92 -5.25 -16.69 10.24
CA TRP A 92 -5.00 -16.91 8.81
C TRP A 92 -4.68 -15.62 8.05
N GLN A 93 -4.76 -14.45 8.69
CA GLN A 93 -4.56 -13.18 8.02
C GLN A 93 -3.07 -12.90 7.84
N GLN A 94 -2.70 -12.58 6.60
CA GLN A 94 -1.32 -12.22 6.27
C GLN A 94 -1.06 -10.75 6.54
N ALA A 95 0.18 -10.43 6.88
CA ALA A 95 0.64 -9.05 6.97
C ALA A 95 0.55 -8.36 5.61
N HIS A 96 0.23 -7.07 5.62
CA HIS A 96 0.13 -6.28 4.40
C HIS A 96 1.47 -6.23 3.65
N ARG A 97 1.42 -6.49 2.34
CA ARG A 97 2.56 -6.35 1.42
C ARG A 97 2.14 -5.48 0.24
N PRO A 98 2.93 -4.43 -0.08
CA PRO A 98 2.64 -3.61 -1.26
C PRO A 98 2.86 -4.40 -2.54
N ASN A 99 2.38 -3.83 -3.65
CA ASN A 99 2.51 -4.38 -4.98
C ASN A 99 4.00 -4.49 -5.38
N MET A 100 4.43 -5.73 -5.61
CA MET A 100 5.81 -6.05 -5.99
C MET A 100 6.02 -6.15 -7.51
N THR A 101 5.03 -5.75 -8.31
CA THR A 101 5.11 -5.79 -9.77
C THR A 101 6.32 -5.01 -10.28
N GLY A 102 7.03 -5.57 -11.26
CA GLY A 102 8.26 -4.97 -11.80
C GLY A 102 9.50 -5.12 -10.91
N THR A 103 9.39 -5.72 -9.72
CA THR A 103 10.53 -6.01 -8.82
C THR A 103 10.97 -7.47 -8.93
N PRO A 104 12.16 -7.83 -8.42
CA PRO A 104 12.57 -9.25 -8.29
C PRO A 104 11.57 -10.10 -7.50
N LEU A 105 10.84 -9.50 -6.55
CA LEU A 105 9.84 -10.15 -5.69
C LEU A 105 8.45 -10.27 -6.31
N ALA A 106 8.27 -9.90 -7.59
CA ALA A 106 6.99 -10.02 -8.28
C ALA A 106 6.47 -11.47 -8.25
N TYR A 107 5.15 -11.61 -8.08
CA TYR A 107 4.48 -12.91 -8.21
C TYR A 107 4.69 -13.47 -9.61
N ARG A 108 5.03 -14.76 -9.69
CA ARG A 108 5.21 -15.49 -10.95
C ARG A 108 4.34 -16.75 -10.92
N PRO A 109 3.44 -16.94 -11.89
CA PRO A 109 2.55 -18.09 -11.91
C PRO A 109 3.34 -19.39 -12.09
N LYS A 110 2.71 -20.51 -11.72
CA LYS A 110 3.26 -21.85 -11.98
C LYS A 110 3.47 -22.02 -13.48
N GLY A 111 4.63 -22.54 -13.89
CA GLY A 111 5.00 -22.70 -15.30
C GLY A 111 5.62 -21.47 -15.98
N SER A 112 5.67 -20.31 -15.31
CA SER A 112 6.41 -19.15 -15.84
C SER A 112 7.91 -19.45 -15.94
N ILE A 113 8.50 -19.18 -17.11
CA ILE A 113 9.94 -19.30 -17.35
C ILE A 113 10.77 -18.47 -16.36
N MET A 114 10.22 -17.34 -15.91
CA MET A 114 10.91 -16.41 -15.00
C MET A 114 10.87 -16.87 -13.55
N ARG A 115 10.05 -17.86 -13.19
CA ARG A 115 9.92 -18.34 -11.81
C ARG A 115 11.15 -19.11 -11.35
N GLY A 116 11.94 -19.61 -12.31
CA GLY A 116 13.13 -20.41 -12.05
C GLY A 116 12.82 -21.76 -11.41
N GLY A 117 13.67 -22.75 -11.68
CA GLY A 117 13.85 -23.89 -10.78
C GLY A 117 12.87 -25.07 -10.87
N GLN A 118 11.68 -24.96 -11.47
CA GLN A 118 10.80 -26.13 -11.64
C GLN A 118 10.03 -26.08 -12.96
N ARG A 119 10.41 -26.97 -13.90
CA ARG A 119 9.57 -27.31 -15.04
C ARG A 119 8.24 -27.83 -14.46
N PRO A 120 7.07 -27.36 -14.92
CA PRO A 120 5.80 -27.92 -14.46
C PRO A 120 5.88 -29.45 -14.66
N LYS A 121 5.53 -30.22 -13.62
CA LYS A 121 5.37 -31.67 -13.77
C LYS A 121 4.42 -31.88 -14.95
N ALA A 122 4.74 -32.84 -15.83
CA ALA A 122 3.85 -33.19 -16.92
C ALA A 122 2.47 -33.46 -16.31
N THR A 123 1.46 -32.69 -16.71
CA THR A 123 0.07 -32.83 -16.25
C THR A 123 -0.63 -34.01 -16.88
N GLY A 124 0.02 -34.72 -17.82
CA GLY A 124 -0.54 -35.94 -18.37
C GLY A 124 -0.44 -37.08 -17.35
N ASP A 125 -1.46 -37.93 -17.32
CA ASP A 125 -1.45 -39.23 -16.63
C ASP A 125 -0.39 -40.20 -17.19
N TYR A 126 0.41 -39.73 -18.14
CA TYR A 126 1.44 -40.49 -18.83
C TYR A 126 2.76 -40.40 -18.08
N GLU A 127 3.23 -41.55 -17.62
CA GLU A 127 4.60 -41.74 -17.16
C GLU A 127 5.46 -42.26 -18.32
N PRO A 128 6.45 -41.49 -18.80
CA PRO A 128 7.34 -41.96 -19.85
C PRO A 128 8.20 -43.13 -19.35
N TRP A 129 8.27 -44.18 -20.17
CA TRP A 129 9.13 -45.34 -19.92
C TRP A 129 10.60 -44.90 -19.74
N ARG A 130 11.27 -45.44 -18.71
CA ARG A 130 12.69 -45.20 -18.41
C ARG A 130 13.44 -46.53 -18.47
N PRO A 131 14.37 -46.72 -19.42
CA PRO A 131 15.25 -47.88 -19.40
C PRO A 131 16.19 -47.83 -18.19
N GLU A 132 16.43 -48.99 -17.57
CA GLU A 132 17.51 -49.21 -16.61
C GLU A 132 18.87 -49.32 -17.31
#